data_AF-A0A5M8QTB5-F1
#
_entry.id   AF-A0A5M8QTB5-F1
#
_cell.length_a   1.000
_cell.length_b   1.000
_cell.length_c   1.000
_cell.angle_alpha   90.00
_cell.angle_beta   90.00
_cell.angle_gamma   90.00
#
_symmetry.space_group_name_H-M   'P 1'
#
loop_
_entity.id
_entity.type
_entity.pdbx_description
1 polymer ?
#
loop_
_entity_poly.entity_id
_entity_poly.type
_entity_poly.pdbx_seq_one_letter_code
_entity_poly.pdbx_strand_id
1 'polypeptide(L)'
;MGIVVRNINALLERSLEEERQKTWKDKIADTITGFTGSMQFVYIHLIMFTIWIIWNLEWLGLKPFDPSFVVLAMFASVEAIFLSTFVLISQNRMNAQADKRADLNLQVNLLAEHEITRLIQLVTAMAKKMDIAEANDAEIDFLAKDVQPEKVLDTMESHNRKMQDKKESEK
;
A
#
# COMPACT_ATOMS: atom_id res chain seq x y z
N MET A 1 -5.14 32.52 -5.23
CA MET A 1 -4.27 31.33 -5.41
C MET A 1 -3.52 31.11 -4.11
N GLY A 2 -3.96 30.34 -3.12
CA GLY A 2 -4.89 29.22 -3.07
C GLY A 2 -4.19 28.20 -2.17
N ILE A 3 -4.70 27.98 -0.96
CA ILE A 3 -4.10 27.15 0.11
C ILE A 3 -3.68 25.77 -0.41
N VAL A 4 -4.37 25.29 -1.45
CA VAL A 4 -4.07 24.10 -2.27
C VAL A 4 -2.65 24.08 -2.85
N VAL A 5 -2.14 25.17 -3.43
CA VAL A 5 -0.78 25.20 -4.03
C VAL A 5 0.31 25.15 -2.96
N ARG A 6 0.06 25.77 -1.80
CA ARG A 6 0.96 25.71 -0.63
C ARG A 6 1.00 24.30 -0.03
N ASN A 7 -0.14 23.61 0.03
CA ASN A 7 -0.22 22.21 0.46
C ASN A 7 0.48 21.25 -0.52
N ILE A 8 0.36 21.49 -1.83
CA ILE A 8 1.05 20.66 -2.84
C ILE A 8 2.57 20.76 -2.70
N ASN A 9 3.11 21.97 -2.49
CA ASN A 9 4.55 22.16 -2.27
C ASN A 9 5.02 21.50 -0.97
N ALA A 10 4.25 21.59 0.12
CA ALA A 10 4.59 20.92 1.38
C ALA A 10 4.57 19.38 1.27
N LEU A 11 3.64 18.83 0.49
CA LEU A 11 3.60 17.38 0.21
C LEU A 11 4.77 16.94 -0.69
N LEU A 12 5.15 17.76 -1.67
CA LEU A 12 6.31 17.50 -2.53
C LEU A 12 7.62 17.57 -1.73
N GLU A 13 7.81 18.58 -0.90
CA GLU A 13 8.98 18.69 -0.01
C GLU A 13 9.10 17.46 0.90
N ARG A 14 8.01 17.05 1.54
CA ARG A 14 8.01 15.87 2.43
C ARG A 14 8.32 14.58 1.68
N SER A 15 7.77 14.39 0.47
CA SER A 15 8.07 13.22 -0.36
C SER A 15 9.53 13.18 -0.81
N LEU A 16 10.11 14.34 -1.13
CA LEU A 16 11.52 14.47 -1.50
C LEU A 16 12.45 14.26 -0.30
N GLU A 17 12.02 14.65 0.89
CA GLU A 17 12.76 14.43 2.14
C GLU A 17 12.74 12.96 2.56
N GLU A 18 11.59 12.29 2.42
CA GLU A 18 11.46 10.85 2.59
C GLU A 18 12.34 10.08 1.58
N GLU A 19 12.36 10.49 0.32
CA GLU A 19 13.26 9.94 -0.73
C GLU A 19 14.74 10.17 -0.40
N ARG A 20 15.10 11.33 0.17
CA ARG A 20 16.48 11.67 0.56
C ARG A 20 16.98 10.89 1.77
N GLN A 21 16.08 10.52 2.69
CA GLN A 21 16.40 9.74 3.88
C GLN A 21 16.38 8.23 3.66
N LYS A 22 16.00 7.75 2.46
CA LYS A 22 16.09 6.33 2.11
C LYS A 22 17.54 5.86 2.22
N THR A 23 17.78 4.93 3.14
CA THR A 23 19.09 4.29 3.28
C THR A 23 19.39 3.52 1.99
N TRP A 24 20.67 3.32 1.64
CA TRP A 24 21.06 2.50 0.49
C TRP A 24 20.37 1.12 0.47
N LYS A 25 20.08 0.56 1.65
CA LYS A 25 19.32 -0.69 1.83
C LYS A 25 17.87 -0.57 1.33
N ASP A 26 17.21 0.56 1.56
CA ASP A 26 15.82 0.80 1.13
C ASP A 26 15.73 0.92 -0.39
N LYS A 27 16.72 1.53 -1.03
CA LYS A 27 16.81 1.62 -2.51
C LYS A 27 16.99 0.25 -3.16
N ILE A 28 17.81 -0.61 -2.55
CA ILE A 28 17.99 -1.99 -3.01
C ILE A 28 16.69 -2.77 -2.82
N ALA A 29 16.02 -2.62 -1.67
CA ALA A 29 14.73 -3.25 -1.42
C ALA A 29 13.64 -2.79 -2.38
N ASP A 30 13.58 -1.49 -2.72
CA ASP A 30 12.68 -0.91 -3.74
C ASP A 30 12.91 -1.55 -5.12
N THR A 31 14.17 -1.65 -5.53
CA THR A 31 14.56 -2.21 -6.82
C THR A 31 14.20 -3.71 -6.91
N ILE A 32 14.51 -4.47 -5.85
CA ILE A 32 14.20 -5.91 -5.79
C ILE A 32 12.68 -6.14 -5.74
N THR A 33 11.94 -5.31 -5.00
CA THR A 33 10.46 -5.36 -4.94
C THR A 33 9.85 -5.22 -6.33
N GLY A 34 10.32 -4.25 -7.12
CA GLY A 34 9.85 -4.06 -8.49
C GLY A 34 10.31 -5.15 -9.46
N PHE A 35 11.50 -5.71 -9.26
CA PHE A 35 12.09 -6.71 -10.14
C PHE A 35 11.48 -8.11 -9.94
N THR A 36 11.38 -8.59 -8.70
CA THR A 36 10.88 -9.93 -8.39
C THR A 36 9.38 -10.10 -8.70
N GLY A 37 8.62 -8.99 -8.72
CA GLY A 37 7.21 -8.99 -9.14
C GLY A 37 6.98 -8.82 -10.65
N SER A 38 8.03 -8.65 -11.45
CA SER A 38 7.92 -8.36 -12.88
C SER A 38 7.96 -9.61 -13.75
N MET A 39 7.18 -9.62 -14.83
CA MET A 39 7.22 -10.69 -15.84
C MET A 39 8.60 -10.81 -16.53
N GLN A 40 9.38 -9.71 -16.55
CA GLN A 40 10.74 -9.72 -17.09
C GLN A 40 11.67 -10.68 -16.35
N PHE A 41 11.50 -10.83 -15.04
CA PHE A 41 12.26 -11.76 -14.21
C PHE A 41 12.10 -13.22 -14.67
N VAL A 42 10.84 -13.59 -14.94
CA VAL A 42 10.46 -14.94 -15.39
C VAL A 42 11.10 -15.24 -16.75
N TYR A 43 11.06 -14.29 -17.69
CA TYR A 43 11.69 -14.48 -19.00
C TYR A 43 13.21 -14.65 -18.92
N ILE A 44 13.89 -13.88 -18.06
CA ILE A 44 15.34 -14.02 -17.85
C ILE A 44 15.67 -15.43 -17.34
N HIS A 45 14.94 -15.92 -16.34
CA HIS A 45 15.16 -17.27 -15.79
C HIS A 45 14.88 -18.35 -16.84
N LEU A 46 13.78 -18.22 -17.58
CA LEU A 46 13.41 -19.17 -18.62
C LEU A 46 14.48 -19.26 -19.71
N ILE A 47 15.00 -18.13 -20.18
CA ILE A 47 16.09 -18.09 -21.17
C ILE A 47 17.37 -18.68 -20.57
N MET A 48 17.74 -18.30 -19.34
CA MET A 48 18.94 -18.79 -18.67
C MET A 48 18.92 -20.32 -18.49
N PHE A 49 17.82 -20.88 -17.98
CA PHE A 49 17.67 -22.33 -17.82
C PHE A 49 17.64 -23.03 -19.17
N THR A 50 16.97 -22.46 -20.18
CA THR A 50 16.93 -23.04 -21.54
C THR A 50 18.34 -23.11 -22.14
N ILE A 51 19.13 -22.04 -22.04
CA ILE A 51 20.52 -22.02 -22.52
C ILE A 51 21.37 -23.06 -21.78
N TRP A 52 21.23 -23.17 -20.46
CA TRP A 52 21.97 -24.16 -19.67
C TRP A 52 21.62 -25.59 -20.07
N ILE A 53 20.33 -25.87 -20.27
CA ILE A 53 19.84 -27.19 -20.70
C ILE A 53 20.41 -27.53 -22.08
N ILE A 54 20.32 -26.61 -23.05
CA ILE A 54 20.83 -26.83 -24.41
C ILE A 54 22.34 -27.09 -24.43
N TRP A 55 23.12 -26.36 -23.61
CA TRP A 55 24.56 -26.62 -23.48
C TRP A 55 24.82 -28.05 -22.97
N ASN A 56 24.09 -28.49 -21.94
CA ASN A 56 24.32 -29.80 -21.32
C ASN A 56 23.69 -30.99 -22.06
N LEU A 57 22.83 -30.75 -23.06
CA LEU A 57 22.27 -31.80 -23.93
C LEU A 57 23.25 -32.34 -24.97
N GLU A 58 24.51 -31.90 -24.98
CA GLU A 58 25.54 -32.24 -25.97
C GLU A 58 25.17 -31.92 -27.43
N TRP A 59 24.04 -31.25 -27.67
CA TRP A 59 23.55 -30.86 -29.00
C TRP A 59 24.58 -30.01 -29.75
N LEU A 60 25.37 -29.23 -29.01
CA LEU A 60 26.41 -28.33 -29.53
C LEU A 60 27.78 -29.00 -29.70
N GLY A 61 27.93 -30.30 -29.41
CA GLY A 61 29.21 -31.03 -29.48
C GLY A 61 30.25 -30.59 -28.44
N LEU A 62 29.82 -29.84 -27.41
CA LEU A 62 30.66 -29.40 -26.29
C LEU A 62 30.56 -30.42 -25.14
N LYS A 63 31.65 -30.57 -24.37
CA LYS A 63 31.65 -31.43 -23.18
C LYS A 63 30.60 -30.93 -22.17
N PRO A 64 29.70 -31.79 -21.68
CA PRO A 64 28.68 -31.37 -20.74
C PRO A 64 29.32 -30.94 -19.42
N PHE A 65 28.93 -29.75 -18.95
CA PHE A 65 29.45 -29.13 -17.73
C PHE A 65 28.75 -29.66 -16.47
N ASP A 66 27.46 -29.94 -16.57
CA ASP A 66 26.57 -30.46 -15.53
C ASP A 66 25.69 -31.59 -16.09
N PRO A 67 26.25 -32.79 -16.34
CA PRO A 67 25.55 -33.89 -17.02
C PRO A 67 24.33 -34.43 -16.25
N SER A 68 24.31 -34.27 -14.93
CA SER A 68 23.22 -34.71 -14.05
C SER A 68 22.26 -33.59 -13.64
N PHE A 69 22.50 -32.35 -14.09
CA PHE A 69 21.75 -31.14 -13.73
C PHE A 69 21.74 -30.84 -12.21
N VAL A 70 22.63 -31.46 -11.43
CA VAL A 70 22.67 -31.31 -9.97
C VAL A 70 23.17 -29.92 -9.59
N VAL A 71 24.12 -29.36 -10.34
CA VAL A 71 24.65 -28.01 -10.08
C VAL A 71 23.57 -26.96 -10.34
N LEU A 72 22.84 -27.08 -11.45
CA LEU A 72 21.70 -26.22 -11.76
C LEU A 72 20.62 -26.30 -10.68
N ALA A 73 20.26 -27.52 -10.24
CA ALA A 73 19.24 -27.72 -9.21
C ALA A 73 19.64 -27.12 -7.86
N MET A 74 20.91 -27.25 -7.45
CA MET A 74 21.42 -26.64 -6.23
C MET A 74 21.37 -25.11 -6.30
N PHE A 75 21.83 -24.52 -7.41
CA PHE A 75 21.82 -23.06 -7.58
C PHE A 75 20.39 -22.51 -7.57
N ALA A 76 19.48 -23.12 -8.34
CA ALA A 76 18.08 -22.74 -8.39
C ALA A 76 17.39 -22.86 -7.02
N SER A 77 17.76 -23.86 -6.21
CA SER A 77 17.20 -24.05 -4.86
C SER A 77 17.65 -22.94 -3.90
N VAL A 78 18.92 -22.56 -3.92
CA VAL A 78 19.43 -21.44 -3.11
C VAL A 78 18.80 -20.13 -3.56
N GLU A 79 18.74 -19.90 -4.87
CA GLU A 79 18.10 -18.73 -5.47
C GLU A 79 16.62 -18.60 -5.07
N ALA A 80 15.86 -19.71 -5.10
CA ALA A 80 14.46 -19.73 -4.71
C ALA A 80 14.22 -19.29 -3.25
N ILE A 81 15.11 -19.65 -2.32
CA ILE A 81 15.03 -19.22 -0.92
C ILE A 81 15.21 -17.69 -0.81
N PHE A 82 16.19 -17.13 -1.52
CA PHE A 82 16.40 -15.68 -1.55
C PHE A 82 15.20 -14.97 -2.18
N LEU A 83 14.68 -15.46 -3.30
CA LEU A 83 13.50 -14.91 -3.95
C LEU A 83 12.28 -14.93 -3.04
N SER A 84 11.98 -16.06 -2.40
CA SER A 84 10.86 -16.18 -1.47
C SER A 84 10.99 -15.17 -0.32
N THR A 85 12.20 -14.99 0.21
CA THR A 85 12.47 -14.02 1.28
C THR A 85 12.26 -12.59 0.80
N PHE A 86 12.76 -12.26 -0.40
CA PHE A 86 12.55 -10.93 -0.99
C PHE A 86 11.09 -10.64 -1.31
N VAL A 87 10.35 -11.64 -1.82
CA VAL A 87 8.90 -11.55 -2.03
C VAL A 87 8.20 -11.28 -0.71
N LEU A 88 8.53 -12.01 0.37
CA LEU A 88 7.91 -11.82 1.67
C LEU A 88 8.18 -10.43 2.26
N ILE A 89 9.43 -9.94 2.15
CA ILE A 89 9.80 -8.59 2.58
C ILE A 89 9.02 -7.54 1.79
N SER A 90 8.96 -7.70 0.46
CA SER A 90 8.21 -6.83 -0.44
C SER A 90 6.72 -6.79 -0.09
N GLN A 91 6.11 -7.96 0.08
CA GLN A 91 4.70 -8.11 0.47
C GLN A 91 4.42 -7.47 1.82
N ASN A 92 5.25 -7.71 2.84
CA ASN A 92 5.09 -7.10 4.16
C ASN A 92 5.12 -5.57 4.09
N ARG A 93 5.99 -5.02 3.25
CA ARG A 93 6.07 -3.57 3.02
C ARG A 93 4.86 -3.02 2.28
N MET A 94 4.40 -3.71 1.23
CA MET A 94 3.19 -3.32 0.50
C MET A 94 1.97 -3.35 1.40
N ASN A 95 1.83 -4.38 2.25
CA ASN A 95 0.74 -4.48 3.21
C ASN A 95 0.79 -3.34 4.24
N ALA A 96 1.95 -3.04 4.80
CA ALA A 96 2.10 -1.91 5.72
C ALA A 96 1.73 -0.55 5.08
N GLN A 97 1.99 -0.37 3.79
CA GLN A 97 1.54 0.82 3.04
C GLN A 97 0.03 0.80 2.75
N ALA A 98 -0.52 -0.37 2.43
CA ALA A 98 -1.96 -0.55 2.20
C ALA A 98 -2.76 -0.26 3.47
N ASP A 99 -2.32 -0.74 4.64
CA ASP A 99 -2.93 -0.46 5.94
C ASP A 99 -2.98 1.04 6.23
N LYS A 100 -1.84 1.74 6.05
CA LYS A 100 -1.79 3.21 6.21
C LYS A 100 -2.75 3.95 5.27
N ARG A 101 -2.88 3.49 4.03
CA ARG A 101 -3.82 4.06 3.06
C ARG A 101 -5.28 3.80 3.46
N ALA A 102 -5.57 2.61 3.98
CA ALA A 102 -6.90 2.26 4.47
C ALA A 102 -7.31 3.15 5.66
N ASP A 103 -6.42 3.34 6.63
CA ASP A 103 -6.64 4.23 7.78
C ASP A 103 -6.91 5.68 7.33
N LEU A 104 -6.12 6.20 6.39
CA LEU A 104 -6.32 7.55 5.85
C LEU A 104 -7.64 7.69 5.11
N ASN A 105 -7.98 6.72 4.25
CA ASN A 105 -9.24 6.72 3.51
C ASN A 105 -10.44 6.69 4.46
N LEU A 106 -10.34 5.92 5.54
CA LEU A 106 -11.39 5.85 6.55
C LEU A 106 -11.57 7.19 7.28
N GLN A 107 -10.48 7.85 7.66
CA GLN A 107 -10.52 9.19 8.26
C GLN A 107 -11.14 10.23 7.31
N VAL A 108 -10.74 10.23 6.03
CA VAL A 108 -11.30 11.11 5.01
C VAL A 108 -12.79 10.84 4.82
N ASN A 109 -13.21 9.58 4.81
CA ASN A 109 -14.62 9.22 4.67
C ASN A 109 -15.46 9.69 5.86
N LEU A 110 -14.97 9.51 7.10
CA LEU A 110 -15.64 10.00 8.30
C LEU A 110 -15.76 11.54 8.32
N LEU A 111 -14.71 12.23 7.86
CA LEU A 111 -14.76 13.69 7.72
C LEU A 111 -15.76 14.12 6.64
N ALA A 112 -15.79 13.45 5.49
CA ALA A 112 -16.76 13.73 4.44
C ALA A 112 -18.20 13.48 4.92
N GLU A 113 -18.45 12.39 5.63
CA GLU A 113 -19.74 12.10 6.26
C GLU A 113 -20.15 13.18 7.27
N HIS A 114 -19.21 13.70 8.06
CA HIS A 114 -19.45 14.86 8.93
C HIS A 114 -19.90 16.09 8.15
N GLU A 115 -19.14 16.46 7.12
CA GLU A 115 -19.40 17.64 6.31
C GLU A 115 -20.75 17.51 5.59
N ILE A 116 -21.08 16.34 5.06
CA ILE A 116 -22.38 16.03 4.47
C ILE A 116 -23.49 16.19 5.51
N THR A 117 -23.33 15.63 6.71
CA THR A 117 -24.31 15.78 7.80
C THR A 117 -24.53 17.25 8.14
N ARG A 118 -23.47 18.06 8.22
CA ARG A 118 -23.54 19.51 8.45
C ARG A 118 -24.23 20.23 7.29
N LEU A 119 -23.97 19.83 6.05
CA LEU A 119 -24.65 20.37 4.87
C LEU A 119 -26.14 20.05 4.90
N ILE A 120 -26.53 18.81 5.23
CA ILE A 120 -27.94 18.41 5.41
C ILE A 120 -28.58 19.29 6.49
N GLN A 121 -27.94 19.46 7.65
CA GLN A 121 -28.46 20.33 8.72
C GLN A 121 -28.69 21.78 8.25
N LEU A 122 -27.73 22.35 7.52
CA LEU A 122 -27.83 23.72 6.99
C LEU A 122 -28.92 23.84 5.92
N VAL A 123 -28.99 22.90 4.98
CA VAL A 123 -29.99 22.88 3.90
C VAL A 123 -31.39 22.70 4.49
N THR A 124 -31.58 21.78 5.45
CA THR A 124 -32.86 21.59 6.14
C THR A 124 -33.28 22.83 6.92
N ALA A 125 -32.34 23.52 7.58
CA ALA A 125 -32.63 24.77 8.27
C ALA A 125 -33.09 25.88 7.29
N MET A 126 -32.46 25.97 6.11
CA MET A 126 -32.88 26.89 5.05
C MET A 126 -34.26 26.52 4.49
N ALA A 127 -34.50 25.24 4.20
CA ALA A 127 -35.74 24.73 3.64
C ALA A 127 -36.95 24.96 4.58
N LYS A 128 -36.76 24.74 5.90
CA LYS A 128 -37.76 25.08 6.92
C LYS A 128 -38.07 26.58 6.95
N LYS A 129 -37.06 27.44 6.79
CA LYS A 129 -37.26 28.90 6.73
C LYS A 129 -38.01 29.35 5.47
N MET A 130 -37.91 28.58 4.38
CA MET A 130 -38.59 28.83 3.11
C MET A 130 -39.98 28.17 3.01
N ASP A 131 -40.44 27.51 4.08
CA ASP A 131 -41.72 26.79 4.15
C ASP A 131 -41.86 25.67 3.09
N ILE A 132 -40.75 25.00 2.80
CA ILE A 132 -40.69 23.85 1.89
C ILE A 132 -41.18 22.60 2.65
N ALA A 133 -42.21 21.93 2.14
CA ALA A 133 -42.89 20.83 2.83
C ALA A 133 -41.97 19.62 3.08
N GLU A 134 -41.04 19.36 2.16
CA GLU A 134 -40.07 18.27 2.18
C GLU A 134 -39.04 18.42 3.32
N ALA A 135 -38.90 19.61 3.91
CA ALA A 135 -37.99 19.84 5.04
C ALA A 135 -38.43 19.18 6.36
N ASN A 136 -39.67 18.68 6.41
CA ASN A 136 -40.25 17.97 7.55
C ASN A 136 -40.22 16.45 7.38
N ASP A 137 -39.56 15.94 6.34
CA ASP A 137 -39.40 14.50 6.14
C ASP A 137 -38.58 13.88 7.29
N ALA A 138 -39.09 12.78 7.84
CA ALA A 138 -38.42 12.02 8.89
C ALA A 138 -37.10 11.40 8.40
N GLU A 139 -36.97 11.11 7.10
CA GLU A 139 -35.76 10.58 6.49
C GLU A 139 -34.60 11.60 6.53
N ILE A 140 -34.89 12.89 6.34
CA ILE A 140 -33.89 13.96 6.39
C ILE A 140 -33.39 14.21 7.83
N ASP A 141 -34.26 14.13 8.83
CA ASP A 141 -33.86 14.28 10.24
C ASP A 141 -33.02 13.10 10.73
N PHE A 142 -33.25 11.90 10.17
CA PHE A 142 -32.44 10.72 10.42
C PHE A 142 -31.02 10.88 9.84
N LEU A 143 -30.90 11.27 8.56
CA LEU A 143 -29.60 11.51 7.92
C LEU A 143 -28.77 12.62 8.58
N ALA A 144 -29.42 13.61 9.20
CA ALA A 144 -28.77 14.71 9.90
C ALA A 144 -28.20 14.35 11.30
N LYS A 145 -28.53 13.16 11.83
CA LYS A 145 -28.14 12.72 13.18
C LYS A 145 -26.97 11.74 13.22
N ASP A 146 -26.66 11.06 12.11
CA ASP A 146 -26.07 9.73 12.22
C ASP A 146 -24.54 9.64 12.18
N VAL A 147 -23.79 10.75 12.25
CA VAL A 147 -22.32 10.67 12.28
C VAL A 147 -21.74 11.62 13.31
N GLN A 148 -21.16 11.05 14.39
CA GLN A 148 -20.25 11.72 15.32
C GLN A 148 -18.83 11.24 15.01
N PRO A 149 -18.12 11.88 14.07
CA PRO A 149 -16.80 11.45 13.65
C PRO A 149 -15.81 11.49 14.80
N GLU A 150 -15.95 12.44 15.74
CA GLU A 150 -15.06 12.54 16.91
C GLU A 150 -15.06 11.24 17.73
N LYS A 151 -16.22 10.59 17.92
CA LYS A 151 -16.28 9.32 18.66
C LYS A 151 -15.61 8.17 17.92
N VAL A 152 -15.71 8.14 16.59
CA VAL A 152 -15.10 7.09 15.78
C VAL A 152 -13.57 7.32 15.68
N LEU A 153 -13.14 8.57 15.52
CA LEU A 153 -11.75 8.99 15.50
C LEU A 153 -11.03 8.76 16.85
N ASP A 154 -11.68 9.09 17.98
CA ASP A 154 -11.15 8.80 19.32
C ASP A 154 -10.98 7.28 19.54
N THR A 155 -11.92 6.49 19.03
CA THR A 155 -11.84 5.03 19.09
C THR A 155 -10.68 4.50 18.24
N MET A 156 -10.42 5.10 17.07
CA MET A 156 -9.26 4.75 16.24
C MET A 156 -7.93 5.17 16.87
N GLU A 157 -7.83 6.38 17.40
CA GLU A 157 -6.59 6.90 18.00
C GLU A 157 -6.20 6.06 19.22
N SER A 158 -7.19 5.68 20.05
CA SER A 158 -6.97 4.77 21.17
C SER A 158 -6.54 3.37 20.75
N HIS A 159 -7.00 2.86 19.59
CA HIS A 159 -6.58 1.57 19.06
C HIS A 159 -5.17 1.64 18.46
N ASN A 160 -4.85 2.72 17.72
CA ASN A 160 -3.56 2.90 17.07
C ASN A 160 -2.43 3.10 18.10
N ARG A 161 -2.70 3.86 19.17
CA ARG A 161 -1.79 4.01 20.31
C ARG A 161 -1.48 2.67 20.99
N LYS A 162 -2.50 1.82 21.23
CA LYS A 162 -2.29 0.48 21.78
C LYS A 162 -1.43 -0.42 20.86
N MET A 163 -1.60 -0.28 19.55
CA MET A 163 -0.81 -1.04 18.56
C MET A 163 0.65 -0.56 18.50
N GLN A 164 0.89 0.74 18.66
CA GLN A 164 2.25 1.30 18.76
C GLN A 164 2.95 0.86 20.05
N ASP A 165 2.26 0.96 21.19
CA ASP A 165 2.79 0.52 22.50
C ASP A 165 3.18 -0.97 22.47
N LYS A 166 2.37 -1.82 21.80
CA LYS A 166 2.67 -3.24 21.64
C LYS A 166 3.92 -3.49 20.78
N LYS A 167 4.07 -2.77 19.66
CA LYS A 167 5.26 -2.88 18.78
C LYS A 167 6.54 -2.40 19.46
N GLU A 168 6.47 -1.45 20.38
CA GLU A 168 7.62 -0.99 21.16
C GLU A 168 7.98 -1.99 22.28
N SER A 169 7.00 -2.68 22.86
CA SER A 169 7.25 -3.70 23.90
C SER A 169 7.85 -5.02 23.37
N GLU A 170 7.72 -5.29 22.07
CA GLU A 170 8.22 -6.50 21.40
C GLU A 170 9.62 -6.32 20.77
N LYS A 171 10.20 -5.11 20.85
CA LYS A 171 11.59 -4.80 20.43
C LYS A 171 12.56 -4.88 21.58
#